data_AF-A0A8C6X6W4-F1
#
_entry.id   AF-A0A8C6X6W4-F1
#
_cell.length_a   1.000
_cell.length_b   1.000
_cell.length_c   1.000
_cell.angle_alpha   90.00
_cell.angle_beta   90.00
_cell.angle_gamma   90.00
#
_symmetry.space_group_name_H-M   'P 1'
#
loop_
_entity.id
_entity.type
_entity.pdbx_description
1 polymer ?
#
loop_
_entity_poly.entity_id
_entity_poly.type
_entity_poly.pdbx_seq_one_letter_code
_entity_poly.pdbx_strand_id
1 'polypeptide(L)'
;MKNKLLMDYLSNIDIEGGCGRPPAVDNGDIVDTPKATYVQSESVTYQCQNLYIMEGSARVTCQNGRWSQTPTCRVACTASEEDMREHNIRLKWSNGNKIYSEDGNTVEFVCLRGYKPHPNSRSFRINCVDGKFDFPVCIPVCIFSEKYYNSPIYLSLSIYLLYTSISNH
;
A
#
# COMPACT_ATOMS: atom_id res chain seq x y z
N MET A 1 -5.97 45.54 48.17
CA MET A 1 -4.66 44.98 47.75
C MET A 1 -4.68 43.47 47.48
N LYS A 2 -5.53 42.66 48.14
CA LYS A 2 -5.65 41.20 47.90
C LYS A 2 -6.12 40.80 46.48
N ASN A 3 -6.79 41.71 45.77
CA ASN A 3 -7.32 41.45 44.42
C ASN A 3 -6.30 41.66 43.30
N LYS A 4 -5.20 42.38 43.56
CA LYS A 4 -4.14 42.60 42.56
C LYS A 4 -3.24 41.36 42.45
N LEU A 5 -2.88 40.77 43.58
CA LEU A 5 -2.10 39.53 43.66
C LEU A 5 -2.84 38.32 43.06
N LEU A 6 -4.18 38.26 43.14
CA LEU A 6 -4.97 37.19 42.52
C LEU A 6 -5.06 37.36 40.99
N MET A 7 -5.15 38.61 40.50
CA MET A 7 -5.12 38.90 39.07
C MET A 7 -3.71 38.70 38.48
N ASP A 8 -2.67 39.06 39.24
CA ASP A 8 -1.28 38.80 38.87
C ASP A 8 -0.98 37.28 38.88
N TYR A 9 -1.60 36.49 39.78
CA TYR A 9 -1.50 35.02 39.80
C TYR A 9 -2.22 34.36 38.60
N LEU A 10 -3.39 34.87 38.22
CA LEU A 10 -4.12 34.39 37.04
C LEU A 10 -3.49 34.83 35.71
N SER A 11 -2.71 35.93 35.70
CA SER A 11 -1.92 36.35 34.55
C SER A 11 -0.54 35.65 34.46
N ASN A 12 -0.09 35.02 35.54
CA ASN A 12 1.16 34.24 35.62
C ASN A 12 0.93 32.72 35.55
N ILE A 13 -0.28 32.27 35.19
CA ILE A 13 -0.47 30.91 34.68
C ILE A 13 0.12 30.92 33.26
N ASP A 14 1.31 30.35 33.15
CA ASP A 14 2.17 30.36 31.97
C ASP A 14 1.43 30.14 30.65
N ILE A 15 1.32 31.21 29.85
CA ILE A 15 1.16 31.13 28.39
C ILE A 15 2.52 30.74 27.75
N GLU A 16 3.60 30.60 28.55
CA GLU A 16 4.87 30.00 28.14
C GLU A 16 4.74 28.48 28.03
N GLY A 17 4.31 28.00 26.87
CA GLY A 17 4.23 26.57 26.56
C GLY A 17 2.91 26.12 25.94
N GLY A 18 1.97 27.04 25.69
CA GLY A 18 0.79 26.76 24.88
C GLY A 18 1.12 26.58 23.39
N CYS A 19 0.29 25.83 22.68
CA CYS A 19 0.42 25.61 21.25
C CYS A 19 -0.50 26.55 20.46
N GLY A 20 -0.09 26.86 19.23
CA GLY A 20 -0.97 27.48 18.24
C GLY A 20 -1.95 26.47 17.64
N ARG A 21 -2.47 26.77 16.46
CA ARG A 21 -3.33 25.83 15.72
C ARG A 21 -2.62 24.48 15.50
N PRO A 22 -3.33 23.35 15.57
CA PRO A 22 -2.78 22.05 15.25
C PRO A 22 -2.29 21.98 13.79
N PRO A 23 -1.26 21.17 13.49
CA PRO A 23 -0.76 21.01 12.13
C PRO A 23 -1.81 20.33 11.23
N ALA A 24 -1.86 20.68 9.94
CA ALA A 24 -2.68 19.91 9.01
C ALA A 24 -2.08 18.50 8.80
N VAL A 25 -2.95 17.52 8.59
CA VAL A 25 -2.57 16.14 8.20
C VAL A 25 -3.18 15.89 6.82
N ASP A 26 -2.38 15.48 5.85
CA ASP A 26 -2.87 15.17 4.51
C ASP A 26 -3.91 14.04 4.58
N ASN A 27 -5.08 14.27 3.96
CA ASN A 27 -6.22 13.36 3.98
C ASN A 27 -6.72 13.02 5.41
N GLY A 28 -6.48 13.92 6.35
CA GLY A 28 -6.96 13.83 7.72
C GLY A 28 -7.63 15.12 8.17
N ASP A 29 -8.69 14.98 8.97
CA ASP A 29 -9.48 16.06 9.53
C ASP A 29 -9.39 16.05 11.06
N ILE A 30 -9.57 17.20 11.68
CA ILE A 30 -9.71 17.32 13.13
C ILE A 30 -11.20 17.18 13.46
N VAL A 31 -11.54 16.23 14.34
CA VAL A 31 -12.93 15.93 14.73
C VAL A 31 -13.50 17.02 15.65
N ASP A 32 -12.62 17.63 16.45
CA ASP A 32 -12.97 18.68 17.40
C ASP A 32 -13.07 20.06 16.72
N THR A 33 -13.81 21.00 17.33
CA THR A 33 -13.82 22.38 16.84
C THR A 33 -12.45 23.04 17.09
N PRO A 34 -11.73 23.51 16.06
CA PRO A 34 -10.39 24.06 16.24
C PRO A 34 -10.40 25.36 17.04
N LYS A 35 -9.50 25.48 18.02
CA LYS A 35 -9.24 26.72 18.76
C LYS A 35 -8.07 27.48 18.13
N ALA A 36 -7.97 28.77 18.42
CA ALA A 36 -6.81 29.57 18.00
C ALA A 36 -5.54 29.21 18.79
N THR A 37 -5.70 28.84 20.07
CA THR A 37 -4.62 28.51 21.01
C THR A 37 -5.04 27.34 21.91
N TYR A 38 -4.05 26.56 22.33
CA TYR A 38 -4.22 25.39 23.18
C TYR A 38 -3.24 25.46 24.36
N VAL A 39 -3.70 25.20 25.58
CA VAL A 39 -2.83 25.16 26.77
C VAL A 39 -2.12 23.81 26.89
N GLN A 40 -1.10 23.75 27.74
CA GLN A 40 -0.34 22.53 28.02
C GLN A 40 -1.27 21.35 28.32
N SER A 41 -0.96 20.19 27.73
CA SER A 41 -1.71 18.93 27.86
C SER A 41 -3.11 18.92 27.21
N GLU A 42 -3.57 20.01 26.59
CA GLU A 42 -4.74 19.93 25.71
C GLU A 42 -4.41 19.07 24.49
N SER A 43 -5.44 18.42 23.94
CA SER A 43 -5.29 17.55 22.78
C SER A 43 -6.39 17.78 21.78
N VAL A 44 -6.10 17.41 20.54
CA VAL A 44 -7.08 17.30 19.46
C VAL A 44 -7.08 15.88 18.94
N THR A 45 -8.25 15.46 18.45
CA THR A 45 -8.40 14.15 17.81
C THR A 45 -8.48 14.32 16.30
N TYR A 46 -7.59 13.63 15.60
CA TYR A 46 -7.62 13.50 14.14
C TYR A 46 -8.41 12.27 13.72
N GLN A 47 -8.96 12.34 12.52
CA GLN A 47 -9.58 11.23 11.81
C GLN A 47 -9.11 11.26 10.35
N CYS A 48 -8.76 10.10 9.80
CA CYS A 48 -8.48 10.00 8.37
C CYS A 48 -9.78 10.04 7.56
N GLN A 49 -9.71 10.70 6.41
CA GLN A 49 -10.80 10.74 5.43
C GLN A 49 -11.13 9.33 4.91
N ASN A 50 -12.29 9.19 4.27
CA ASN A 50 -12.73 7.91 3.73
C ASN A 50 -11.66 7.29 2.80
N LEU A 51 -11.45 5.97 2.93
CA LEU A 51 -10.44 5.16 2.20
C LEU A 51 -8.98 5.34 2.66
N TYR A 52 -8.75 6.14 3.69
CA TYR A 52 -7.44 6.28 4.33
C TYR A 52 -7.42 5.59 5.70
N ILE A 53 -6.29 4.96 6.00
CA ILE A 53 -6.05 4.22 7.24
C ILE A 53 -5.06 5.01 8.08
N MET A 54 -5.37 5.13 9.37
CA MET A 54 -4.55 5.89 10.30
C MET A 54 -3.33 5.09 10.75
N GLU A 55 -2.15 5.67 10.54
CA GLU A 55 -0.88 5.23 11.08
C GLU A 55 -0.46 6.19 12.21
N GLY A 56 -0.25 5.65 13.42
CA GLY A 56 0.11 6.43 14.61
C GLY A 56 -1.07 6.80 15.52
N SER A 57 -0.87 7.79 16.39
CA SER A 57 -1.89 8.20 17.38
C SER A 57 -2.90 9.17 16.78
N ALA A 58 -4.19 8.87 16.91
CA ALA A 58 -5.28 9.79 16.58
C ALA A 58 -5.26 11.05 17.45
N ARG A 59 -4.86 10.89 18.72
CA ARG A 59 -4.81 11.97 19.71
C ARG A 59 -3.44 12.64 19.67
N VAL A 60 -3.44 13.93 19.41
CA VAL A 60 -2.23 14.77 19.36
C VAL A 60 -2.32 15.80 20.46
N THR A 61 -1.28 15.88 21.29
CA THR A 61 -1.28 16.65 22.54
C THR A 61 -0.29 17.81 22.45
N CYS A 62 -0.70 18.97 22.96
CA CYS A 62 0.18 20.12 23.12
C CYS A 62 1.13 19.90 24.30
N GLN A 63 2.44 19.95 24.02
CA GLN A 63 3.51 19.75 24.99
C GLN A 63 4.62 20.77 24.77
N ASN A 64 4.82 21.65 25.75
CA ASN A 64 5.89 22.64 25.81
C ASN A 64 5.96 23.50 24.53
N GLY A 65 4.81 24.00 24.09
CA GLY A 65 4.67 24.85 22.91
C GLY A 65 4.72 24.11 21.57
N ARG A 66 4.77 22.77 21.58
CA ARG A 66 4.81 21.94 20.38
C ARG A 66 3.74 20.86 20.43
N TRP A 67 3.18 20.55 19.27
CA TRP A 67 2.31 19.40 19.13
C TRP A 67 3.15 18.12 19.15
N SER A 68 2.62 17.07 19.79
CA SER A 68 3.16 15.71 19.65
C SER A 68 3.10 15.24 18.19
N GLN A 69 3.70 14.09 17.90
CA GLN A 69 3.67 13.53 16.55
C GLN A 69 2.22 13.35 16.06
N THR A 70 1.93 13.89 14.88
CA THR A 70 0.65 13.73 14.19
C THR A 70 0.53 12.35 13.57
N PRO A 71 -0.70 11.82 13.38
CA PRO A 71 -0.90 10.62 12.60
C PRO A 71 -0.57 10.86 11.13
N THR A 72 -0.37 9.77 10.40
CA THR A 72 -0.32 9.75 8.93
C THR A 72 -1.54 9.00 8.41
N CYS A 73 -2.19 9.53 7.38
CA CYS A 73 -3.31 8.86 6.72
C CYS A 73 -2.81 8.20 5.43
N ARG A 74 -2.73 6.86 5.43
CA ARG A 74 -2.23 6.05 4.31
C ARG A 74 -3.38 5.58 3.44
N VAL A 75 -3.21 5.63 2.12
CA VAL A 75 -4.22 5.12 1.18
C VAL A 75 -4.28 3.60 1.26
N ALA A 76 -5.48 3.04 1.39
CA ALA A 76 -5.67 1.59 1.25
C ALA A 76 -5.48 1.15 -0.21
N CYS A 77 -4.88 -0.02 -0.41
CA CYS A 77 -4.72 -0.59 -1.74
C CYS A 77 -6.00 -1.26 -2.20
N THR A 78 -6.25 -1.16 -3.50
CA THR A 78 -7.26 -1.98 -4.15
C THR A 78 -6.64 -2.73 -5.32
N ALA A 79 -7.11 -3.94 -5.57
CA ALA A 79 -6.85 -4.63 -6.82
C ALA A 79 -8.20 -5.08 -7.38
N SER A 80 -8.53 -4.60 -8.57
CA SER A 80 -9.72 -4.94 -9.33
C SER A 80 -9.50 -6.18 -10.19
N GLU A 81 -10.57 -6.64 -10.85
CA GLU A 81 -10.49 -7.76 -11.78
C GLU A 81 -9.60 -7.41 -12.97
N GLU A 82 -9.62 -6.15 -13.40
CA GLU A 82 -8.80 -5.65 -14.49
C GLU A 82 -7.32 -5.69 -14.12
N ASP A 83 -6.95 -5.16 -12.95
CA ASP A 83 -5.57 -5.19 -12.44
C ASP A 83 -5.03 -6.63 -12.39
N MET A 84 -5.84 -7.56 -11.87
CA MET A 84 -5.44 -8.98 -11.76
C MET A 84 -5.32 -9.66 -13.14
N ARG A 85 -6.21 -9.32 -14.07
CA ARG A 85 -6.21 -9.86 -15.44
C ARG A 85 -4.98 -9.41 -16.23
N GLU A 86 -4.61 -8.13 -16.14
CA GLU A 86 -3.44 -7.58 -16.82
C GLU A 86 -2.13 -8.26 -16.39
N HIS A 87 -2.07 -8.70 -15.13
CA HIS A 87 -0.89 -9.36 -14.56
C HIS A 87 -0.97 -10.89 -14.59
N ASN A 88 -2.06 -11.47 -15.12
CA ASN A 88 -2.33 -12.91 -15.13
C ASN A 88 -2.26 -13.57 -13.75
N ILE A 89 -2.82 -12.90 -12.74
CA ILE A 89 -2.85 -13.34 -11.34
C ILE A 89 -4.28 -13.46 -10.83
N ARG A 90 -4.43 -14.10 -9.67
CA ARG A 90 -5.65 -14.11 -8.85
C ARG A 90 -5.30 -14.19 -7.37
N LEU A 91 -6.26 -13.88 -6.51
CA LEU A 91 -6.11 -14.10 -5.07
C LEU A 91 -5.94 -15.59 -4.76
N LYS A 92 -5.03 -15.91 -3.84
CA LYS A 92 -4.79 -17.29 -3.40
C LYS A 92 -5.88 -17.79 -2.46
N TRP A 93 -6.27 -16.95 -1.51
CA TRP A 93 -7.14 -17.31 -0.38
C TRP A 93 -8.58 -16.81 -0.50
N SER A 94 -8.93 -16.22 -1.65
CA SER A 94 -10.26 -15.68 -1.90
C SER A 94 -10.68 -15.95 -3.34
N ASN A 95 -11.97 -16.21 -3.54
CA ASN A 95 -12.58 -16.31 -4.87
C ASN A 95 -13.07 -14.95 -5.39
N GLY A 96 -12.87 -13.86 -4.62
CA GLY A 96 -13.19 -12.51 -5.05
C GLY A 96 -12.34 -12.07 -6.24
N ASN A 97 -12.94 -11.28 -7.12
CA ASN A 97 -12.28 -10.63 -8.25
C ASN A 97 -11.85 -9.19 -7.93
N LYS A 98 -12.17 -8.68 -6.72
CA LYS A 98 -11.70 -7.39 -6.21
C LYS A 98 -11.31 -7.53 -4.75
N ILE A 99 -10.28 -6.80 -4.33
CA ILE A 99 -9.87 -6.70 -2.93
C ILE A 99 -9.64 -5.24 -2.52
N TYR A 100 -9.94 -4.98 -1.25
CA TYR A 100 -9.52 -3.79 -0.50
C TYR A 100 -8.59 -4.27 0.61
N SER A 101 -7.42 -3.67 0.70
CA SER A 101 -6.42 -3.98 1.72
C SER A 101 -5.94 -2.70 2.36
N GLU A 102 -6.04 -2.62 3.68
CA GLU A 102 -5.42 -1.54 4.45
C GLU A 102 -3.91 -1.49 4.20
N ASP A 103 -3.32 -0.31 4.38
CA ASP A 103 -1.89 -0.12 4.26
C ASP A 103 -1.11 -1.02 5.24
N GLY A 104 0.03 -1.54 4.79
CA GLY A 104 0.85 -2.49 5.56
C GLY A 104 0.31 -3.93 5.59
N ASN A 105 -0.97 -4.16 5.27
CA ASN A 105 -1.51 -5.53 5.22
C ASN A 105 -0.95 -6.33 4.04
N THR A 106 -0.81 -7.63 4.27
CA THR A 106 -0.24 -8.56 3.30
C THR A 106 -1.33 -9.31 2.53
N VAL A 107 -1.20 -9.34 1.21
CA VAL A 107 -2.04 -10.10 0.28
C VAL A 107 -1.20 -11.14 -0.45
N GLU A 108 -1.75 -12.32 -0.70
CA GLU A 108 -1.09 -13.37 -1.47
C GLU A 108 -1.82 -13.66 -2.77
N PHE A 109 -1.08 -13.51 -3.87
CA PHE A 109 -1.53 -13.81 -5.22
C PHE A 109 -0.99 -15.16 -5.69
N VAL A 110 -1.57 -15.69 -6.74
CA VAL A 110 -1.05 -16.83 -7.51
C VAL A 110 -1.27 -16.59 -8.99
N CYS A 111 -0.43 -17.17 -9.83
CA CYS A 111 -0.65 -17.10 -11.28
C CYS A 111 -1.96 -17.80 -11.68
N LEU A 112 -2.60 -17.25 -12.72
CA LEU A 112 -3.69 -17.92 -13.40
C LEU A 112 -3.22 -19.24 -14.04
N ARG A 113 -4.18 -20.12 -14.32
CA ARG A 113 -3.90 -21.38 -15.00
C ARG A 113 -3.26 -21.12 -16.37
N GLY A 114 -2.21 -21.87 -16.69
CA GLY A 114 -1.43 -21.67 -17.91
C GLY A 114 -0.32 -20.64 -17.78
N TYR A 115 -0.11 -20.08 -16.58
CA TYR A 115 1.00 -19.20 -16.26
C TYR A 115 1.83 -19.74 -15.09
N LYS A 116 3.09 -19.32 -15.02
CA LYS A 116 4.01 -19.63 -13.92
C LYS A 116 4.74 -18.37 -13.45
N PRO A 117 5.24 -18.33 -12.21
CA PRO A 117 6.08 -17.24 -11.74
C PRO A 117 7.26 -17.00 -12.67
N HIS A 118 7.52 -15.75 -13.02
CA HIS A 118 8.77 -15.37 -13.67
C HIS A 118 9.94 -15.63 -12.70
N PRO A 119 11.11 -16.12 -13.16
CA PRO A 119 12.25 -16.43 -12.28
C PRO A 119 12.71 -15.24 -11.43
N ASN A 120 12.65 -14.03 -11.99
CA ASN A 120 12.98 -12.78 -11.30
C ASN A 120 11.74 -12.06 -10.76
N SER A 121 10.59 -12.73 -10.69
CA SER A 121 9.41 -12.14 -10.08
C SER A 121 9.67 -11.84 -8.61
N ARG A 122 9.10 -10.74 -8.13
CA ARG A 122 8.99 -10.43 -6.71
C ARG A 122 8.12 -11.48 -6.01
N SER A 123 8.12 -11.42 -4.67
CA SER A 123 7.27 -12.28 -3.83
C SER A 123 5.81 -12.20 -4.28
N PHE A 124 5.11 -13.32 -4.28
CA PHE A 124 3.66 -13.36 -4.52
C PHE A 124 2.86 -12.98 -3.27
N ARG A 125 3.52 -12.98 -2.10
CA ARG A 125 3.01 -12.45 -0.85
C ARG A 125 3.53 -11.01 -0.72
N ILE A 126 2.68 -10.04 -1.04
CA ILE A 126 3.04 -8.61 -1.14
C ILE A 126 2.28 -7.79 -0.09
N ASN A 127 2.86 -6.67 0.30
CA ASN A 127 2.21 -5.72 1.21
C ASN A 127 1.55 -4.61 0.41
N CYS A 128 0.44 -4.09 0.93
CA CYS A 128 -0.06 -2.80 0.50
C CYS A 128 0.89 -1.71 1.00
N VAL A 129 1.36 -0.84 0.09
CA VAL A 129 2.20 0.32 0.44
C VAL A 129 1.67 1.54 -0.28
N ASP A 130 1.10 2.46 0.50
CA ASP A 130 0.61 3.77 0.08
C ASP A 130 -0.30 3.69 -1.15
N GLY A 131 -1.33 2.84 -1.05
CA GLY A 131 -2.32 2.62 -2.11
C GLY A 131 -1.84 1.79 -3.30
N LYS A 132 -0.60 1.28 -3.29
CA LYS A 132 -0.03 0.52 -4.40
C LYS A 132 0.32 -0.91 -4.03
N PHE A 133 -0.03 -1.82 -4.91
CA PHE A 133 0.49 -3.19 -4.95
C PHE A 133 1.59 -3.30 -6.01
N ASP A 134 2.76 -3.78 -5.62
CA ASP A 134 3.82 -4.19 -6.55
C ASP A 134 3.52 -5.60 -7.04
N PHE A 135 2.65 -5.72 -8.06
CA PHE A 135 2.12 -7.00 -8.50
C PHE A 135 3.22 -7.95 -9.00
N PRO A 136 3.13 -9.27 -8.70
CA PRO A 136 4.10 -10.24 -9.18
C PRO A 136 3.93 -10.52 -10.68
N VAL A 137 4.99 -11.00 -11.31
CA VAL A 137 5.02 -11.24 -12.76
C VAL A 137 4.78 -12.73 -13.06
N CYS A 138 3.74 -12.99 -13.84
CA CYS A 138 3.41 -14.31 -14.36
C CYS A 138 3.69 -14.39 -15.86
N ILE A 139 4.41 -15.43 -16.28
CA ILE A 139 4.69 -15.71 -17.69
C ILE A 139 3.91 -16.93 -18.19
N PRO A 140 3.52 -16.97 -19.47
CA PRO A 140 2.86 -18.14 -20.03
C PRO A 140 3.70 -19.40 -19.85
N VAL A 141 3.04 -20.48 -19.44
CA VAL A 141 3.61 -21.83 -19.52
C VAL A 141 3.56 -22.22 -20.99
N CYS A 142 4.65 -21.97 -21.70
CA CYS A 142 4.81 -22.47 -23.06
C CYS A 142 4.81 -24.00 -23.03
N ILE A 143 3.73 -24.61 -23.53
CA ILE A 143 3.61 -26.07 -23.67
C ILE A 143 4.36 -26.56 -24.93
N PHE A 144 5.02 -25.65 -25.67
CA PHE A 144 5.62 -25.88 -26.99
C PHE A 144 7.12 -26.25 -27.00
N SER A 145 7.73 -26.81 -25.94
CA SER A 145 9.19 -27.00 -25.94
C SER A 145 9.78 -28.34 -25.49
N GLU A 146 8.99 -29.42 -25.39
CA GLU A 146 9.57 -30.78 -25.36
C GLU A 146 8.78 -31.77 -26.22
N LYS A 147 7.44 -31.76 -26.20
CA LYS A 147 6.63 -32.67 -27.03
C LYS A 147 6.63 -32.31 -28.52
N TYR A 148 6.77 -31.04 -28.88
CA TYR A 148 6.80 -30.59 -30.27
C TYR A 148 8.15 -30.90 -30.93
N TYR A 149 9.28 -30.59 -30.26
CA TYR A 149 10.63 -30.95 -30.74
C TYR A 149 10.87 -32.47 -30.77
N ASN A 150 10.32 -33.21 -29.80
CA ASN A 150 10.38 -34.68 -29.80
C ASN A 150 9.18 -35.32 -30.55
N SER A 151 8.37 -34.54 -31.28
CA SER A 151 7.29 -35.11 -32.09
C SER A 151 7.89 -35.88 -33.27
N PRO A 152 7.37 -37.07 -33.59
CA PRO A 152 7.77 -37.81 -34.80
C PRO A 152 7.66 -36.97 -36.07
N ILE A 153 6.69 -36.04 -36.11
CA ILE A 153 6.45 -35.15 -37.25
C ILE A 153 7.58 -34.12 -37.39
N TYR A 154 8.02 -33.51 -36.29
CA TYR A 154 9.09 -32.51 -36.32
C TYR A 154 10.46 -33.14 -36.62
N LEU A 155 10.74 -34.32 -36.04
CA LEU A 155 11.96 -35.08 -36.29
C LEU A 155 12.04 -35.63 -37.73
N SER A 156 10.91 -36.07 -38.31
CA SER A 156 10.88 -36.52 -39.71
C SER A 156 11.07 -35.36 -40.68
N LEU A 157 10.45 -34.21 -40.43
CA LEU A 157 10.66 -32.99 -41.21
C LEU A 157 12.11 -32.51 -41.15
N SER A 158 12.75 -32.51 -39.98
CA SER A 158 14.15 -32.08 -39.85
C SER A 158 15.12 -33.01 -40.56
N ILE A 159 14.92 -34.34 -40.48
CA ILE A 159 15.73 -35.34 -41.19
C ILE A 159 15.56 -35.20 -42.72
N TYR A 160 14.33 -35.01 -43.20
CA TYR A 160 14.06 -34.84 -44.64
C TYR A 160 14.77 -33.60 -45.22
N LEU A 161 14.74 -32.48 -44.49
CA LEU A 161 15.44 -31.25 -44.90
C LEU A 161 16.96 -31.43 -44.92
N LEU A 162 17.54 -32.18 -43.97
CA LEU A 162 18.96 -32.54 -43.99
C LEU A 162 19.31 -33.43 -45.18
N TYR A 163 18.50 -34.46 -45.45
CA TYR A 163 18.74 -35.38 -46.58
C TYR A 163 18.70 -34.65 -47.93
N THR A 164 17.70 -33.80 -48.14
CA THR A 164 17.57 -33.02 -49.39
C THR A 164 18.70 -32.00 -49.57
N SER A 165 19.30 -31.50 -48.49
CA SER A 165 20.48 -30.64 -48.56
C SER A 165 21.76 -31.38 -48.93
N ILE A 166 21.89 -32.66 -48.56
CA ILE A 166 23.04 -33.50 -48.89
C ILE A 166 22.93 -34.03 -50.33
N SER A 167 21.73 -34.38 -50.79
CA SER A 167 21.51 -34.92 -52.14
C SER A 167 21.60 -33.87 -53.27
N ASN A 168 21.63 -32.59 -52.92
CA ASN A 168 21.78 -31.47 -53.86
C ASN A 168 23.21 -30.91 -53.91
N HIS A 169 24.17 -31.59 -53.26
CA HIS A 169 25.61 -31.35 -53.34
C HIS A 169 26.30 -32.52 -54.02
#